data_AF-A0A1F9UZ58-F1
#
_entry.id   AF-A0A1F9UZ58-F1
#
_cell.length_a   1.000
_cell.length_b   1.000
_cell.length_c   1.000
_cell.angle_alpha   90.00
_cell.angle_beta   90.00
_cell.angle_gamma   90.00
#
_symmetry.space_group_name_H-M   'P 1'
#
loop_
_entity.id
_entity.type
_entity.pdbx_description
1 polymer ?
#
loop_
_entity_poly.entity_id
_entity_poly.type
_entity_poly.pdbx_seq_one_letter_code
_entity_poly.pdbx_strand_id
1 'polypeptide(L)'
;MNVTHKPMTVLADAWTRLEEVCRRLWEENSPVAVETQAIVEEFKGEVSRIDAQFSLADEHRRHEATEHEEAMALLRRQYEMELAGAKKRVELMEKTLHEKDLRVEDLLKALSRKEDENLEFHSQVLRMSAAGDEVKAKKMDEFYQELLKKEASMDASWQQRHKALENDHHQTQEVLASKQAELDAWSIRRQNEEESLLKRQTDLEIRSQHLVQEYRKKQQEIEDLKASLQKSISDLVRQYQTRLKGDASAH
;
A
#
# COMPACT_ATOMS: atom_id res chain seq x y z
N MET A 1 20.93 67.60 80.05
CA MET A 1 20.14 67.49 81.30
C MET A 1 19.02 68.50 81.22
N ASN A 2 17.87 68.13 80.66
CA ASN A 2 16.69 68.98 80.65
C ASN A 2 15.90 68.66 81.92
N VAL A 3 15.90 69.59 82.86
CA VAL A 3 15.04 69.54 84.03
C VAL A 3 13.61 69.73 83.52
N THR A 4 12.87 68.64 83.39
CA THR A 4 11.43 68.69 83.14
C THR A 4 10.78 69.28 84.40
N HIS A 5 10.50 70.57 84.40
CA HIS A 5 9.60 71.17 85.38
C HIS A 5 8.26 70.43 85.26
N LYS A 6 7.93 69.63 86.28
CA LYS A 6 6.59 69.08 86.44
C LYS A 6 5.65 70.29 86.46
N PRO A 7 4.64 70.37 85.57
CA PRO A 7 3.68 71.47 85.65
C PRO A 7 3.05 71.41 87.05
N MET A 8 3.25 72.45 87.86
CA MET A 8 2.50 72.58 89.11
C MET A 8 1.02 72.53 88.71
N THR A 9 0.28 71.63 89.34
CA THR A 9 -1.13 71.48 89.02
C THR A 9 -1.82 72.79 89.37
N VAL A 10 -2.88 73.12 88.62
CA VAL A 10 -3.71 74.32 88.86
C VAL A 10 -4.18 74.40 90.32
N LEU A 11 -4.30 73.24 90.97
CA LEU A 11 -4.62 73.06 92.39
C LEU A 11 -3.49 73.51 93.32
N ALA A 12 -2.24 73.13 93.04
CA ALA A 12 -1.07 73.54 93.82
C ALA A 12 -0.84 75.05 93.76
N ASP A 13 -0.96 75.64 92.57
CA ASP A 13 -0.87 77.09 92.38
C ASP A 13 -1.99 77.86 93.09
N ALA A 14 -3.22 77.32 93.07
CA ALA A 14 -4.36 77.89 93.79
C ALA A 14 -4.16 77.80 95.32
N TRP A 15 -3.57 76.71 95.80
CA TRP A 15 -3.28 76.48 97.21
C TRP A 15 -2.19 77.42 97.75
N THR A 16 -1.10 77.62 97.01
CA THR A 16 -0.04 78.58 97.39
C THR A 16 -0.58 80.01 97.44
N ARG A 17 -1.49 80.38 96.53
CA ARG A 17 -2.18 81.68 96.56
C ARG A 17 -3.08 81.81 97.79
N LEU A 18 -3.77 80.74 98.19
CA LEU A 18 -4.62 80.72 99.40
C LEU A 18 -3.78 80.86 100.68
N GLU A 19 -2.66 80.15 100.79
CA GLU A 19 -1.71 80.27 101.91
C GLU A 19 -1.13 81.69 102.01
N GLU A 20 -0.90 82.35 100.87
CA GLU A 20 -0.42 83.73 100.83
C GLU A 20 -1.50 84.75 101.22
N VAL A 21 -2.77 84.51 100.87
CA VAL A 21 -3.90 85.33 101.34
C VAL A 21 -4.08 85.16 102.85
N CYS A 22 -4.00 83.94 103.38
CA CYS A 22 -4.07 83.69 104.83
C CYS A 22 -2.94 84.39 105.59
N ARG A 23 -1.70 84.37 105.05
CA ARG A 23 -0.56 85.10 105.63
C ARG A 23 -0.80 86.61 105.72
N ARG A 24 -1.32 87.22 104.65
CA ARG A 24 -1.66 88.66 104.64
C ARG A 24 -2.76 88.99 105.63
N LEU A 25 -3.83 88.16 105.71
CA LEU A 25 -4.91 88.34 106.68
C LEU A 25 -4.42 88.22 108.14
N TRP A 26 -3.41 87.39 108.38
CA TRP A 26 -2.74 87.25 109.68
C TRP A 26 -1.94 88.49 110.04
N GLU A 27 -1.18 89.05 109.09
CA GLU A 27 -0.42 90.29 109.24
C GLU A 27 -1.33 91.51 109.48
N GLU A 28 -2.54 91.49 108.94
CA GLU A 28 -3.56 92.54 109.08
C GLU A 28 -4.43 92.41 110.35
N ASN A 29 -4.20 91.43 111.22
CA ASN A 29 -5.01 91.13 112.43
C ASN A 29 -6.51 90.96 112.15
N SER A 30 -6.88 90.44 110.97
CA SER A 30 -8.28 90.20 110.63
C SER A 30 -8.85 89.05 111.46
N PRO A 31 -10.04 89.18 112.07
CA PRO A 31 -10.66 88.09 112.84
C PRO A 31 -10.94 86.84 111.99
N VAL A 32 -11.09 87.01 110.67
CA VAL A 32 -11.34 85.93 109.68
C VAL A 32 -10.05 85.15 109.34
N ALA A 33 -8.89 85.67 109.73
CA ALA A 33 -7.61 85.02 109.48
C ALA A 33 -7.52 83.67 110.20
N VAL A 34 -8.08 83.56 111.42
CA VAL A 34 -8.14 82.32 112.23
C VAL A 34 -8.96 81.24 111.53
N GLU A 35 -10.13 81.61 111.02
CA GLU A 35 -11.04 80.69 110.33
C GLU A 35 -10.45 80.23 109.00
N THR A 36 -9.87 81.14 108.22
CA THR A 36 -9.24 80.81 106.92
C THR A 36 -7.97 79.97 107.08
N GLN A 37 -7.13 80.24 108.10
CA GLN A 37 -5.96 79.41 108.40
C GLN A 37 -6.37 78.00 108.87
N ALA A 38 -7.46 77.87 109.65
CA ALA A 38 -7.97 76.57 110.06
C ALA A 38 -8.44 75.74 108.85
N ILE A 39 -9.15 76.36 107.89
CA ILE A 39 -9.57 75.73 106.63
C ILE A 39 -8.34 75.33 105.79
N VAL A 40 -7.32 76.20 105.71
CA VAL A 40 -6.08 75.85 105.01
C VAL A 40 -5.43 74.62 105.66
N GLU A 41 -5.20 74.62 106.97
CA GLU A 41 -4.57 73.47 107.65
C GLU A 41 -5.40 72.18 107.55
N GLU A 42 -6.74 72.27 107.62
CA GLU A 42 -7.65 71.12 107.50
C GLU A 42 -7.58 70.48 106.10
N PHE A 43 -7.61 71.29 105.04
CA PHE A 43 -7.64 70.79 103.66
C PHE A 43 -6.25 70.60 103.04
N LYS A 44 -5.17 71.05 103.68
CA LYS A 44 -3.78 70.89 103.19
C LYS A 44 -3.42 69.44 102.91
N GLY A 45 -3.81 68.55 103.83
CA GLY A 45 -3.61 67.11 103.68
C GLY A 45 -4.43 66.51 102.53
N GLU A 46 -5.63 67.02 102.29
CA GLU A 46 -6.51 66.57 101.20
C GLU A 46 -6.01 67.04 99.83
N VAL A 47 -5.61 68.30 99.71
CA VAL A 47 -5.04 68.87 98.48
C VAL A 47 -3.74 68.16 98.10
N SER A 48 -2.86 67.90 99.07
CA SER A 48 -1.64 67.11 98.84
C SER A 48 -1.95 65.68 98.40
N ARG A 49 -3.01 65.07 98.94
CA ARG A 49 -3.46 63.72 98.56
C ARG A 49 -4.05 63.68 97.15
N ILE A 50 -4.86 64.68 96.78
CA ILE A 50 -5.45 64.82 95.44
C ILE A 50 -4.35 65.07 94.40
N ASP A 51 -3.38 65.94 94.70
CA ASP A 51 -2.27 66.24 93.79
C ASP A 51 -1.35 65.02 93.59
N ALA A 52 -1.12 64.24 94.66
CA ALA A 52 -0.44 62.95 94.57
C ALA A 52 -1.22 61.93 93.72
N GLN A 53 -2.54 61.86 93.87
CA GLN A 53 -3.40 61.00 93.04
C GLN A 53 -3.38 61.41 91.56
N PHE A 54 -3.41 62.72 91.27
CA PHE A 54 -3.30 63.23 89.89
C PHE A 54 -1.92 62.96 89.30
N SER A 55 -0.84 63.16 90.08
CA SER A 55 0.52 62.81 89.65
C SER A 55 0.65 61.32 89.35
N LEU A 56 0.11 60.45 90.21
CA LEU A 56 0.08 59.00 89.99
C LEU A 56 -0.75 58.63 88.76
N ALA A 57 -1.91 59.25 88.55
CA ALA A 57 -2.74 59.02 87.37
C ALA A 57 -2.08 59.51 86.07
N ASP A 58 -1.35 60.62 86.11
CA ASP A 58 -0.61 61.13 84.95
C ASP A 58 0.61 60.25 84.64
N GLU A 59 1.33 59.80 85.66
CA GLU A 59 2.41 58.83 85.53
C GLU A 59 1.88 57.48 84.99
N HIS A 60 0.73 57.01 85.46
CA HIS A 60 0.10 55.79 84.97
C HIS A 60 -0.32 55.91 83.50
N ARG A 61 -0.98 57.02 83.11
CA ARG A 61 -1.34 57.27 81.71
C ARG A 61 -0.13 57.36 80.78
N ARG A 62 0.97 57.98 81.24
CA ARG A 62 2.22 58.02 80.46
C ARG A 62 2.82 56.63 80.32
N HIS A 63 2.78 55.83 81.39
CA HIS A 63 3.28 54.46 81.36
C HIS A 63 2.45 53.60 80.39
N GLU A 64 1.12 53.65 80.46
CA GLU A 64 0.22 52.97 79.52
C GLU A 64 0.44 53.41 78.08
N ALA A 65 0.68 54.71 77.84
CA ALA A 65 1.01 55.22 76.51
C ALA A 65 2.33 54.64 75.98
N THR A 66 3.38 54.57 76.82
CA THR A 66 4.66 53.97 76.44
C THR A 66 4.53 52.46 76.18
N GLU A 67 3.81 51.73 77.02
CA GLU A 67 3.56 50.30 76.83
C GLU A 67 2.78 50.04 75.54
N HIS A 68 1.78 50.88 75.25
CA HIS A 68 1.01 50.75 74.01
C HIS A 68 1.86 51.08 72.77
N GLU A 69 2.72 52.10 72.82
CA GLU A 69 3.67 52.41 71.75
C GLU A 69 4.66 51.27 71.52
N GLU A 70 5.21 50.68 72.58
CA GLU A 70 6.11 49.53 72.50
C GLU A 70 5.43 48.30 71.92
N ALA A 71 4.20 48.00 72.36
CA ALA A 71 3.40 46.91 71.81
C ALA A 71 3.10 47.11 70.32
N MET A 72 2.76 48.34 69.91
CA MET A 72 2.55 48.67 68.50
C MET A 72 3.83 48.60 67.69
N ALA A 73 4.97 49.02 68.24
CA ALA A 73 6.28 48.92 67.59
C ALA A 73 6.71 47.47 67.40
N LEU A 74 6.47 46.60 68.39
CA LEU A 74 6.70 45.16 68.29
C LEU A 74 5.84 44.53 67.20
N LEU A 75 4.54 44.85 67.18
CA LEU A 75 3.61 44.33 66.17
C LEU A 75 4.00 44.79 64.75
N ARG A 76 4.41 46.06 64.58
CA ARG A 76 4.93 46.56 63.31
C ARG A 76 6.17 45.79 62.85
N ARG A 77 7.14 45.57 63.75
CA ARG A 77 8.35 44.78 63.44
C ARG A 77 8.00 43.34 63.05
N GLN A 78 7.03 42.71 63.72
CA GLN A 78 6.56 41.37 63.36
C GLN A 78 6.00 41.35 61.94
N TYR A 79 5.08 42.25 61.61
CA TYR A 79 4.53 42.34 60.25
C TYR A 79 5.59 42.66 59.19
N GLU A 80 6.56 43.53 59.50
CA GLU A 80 7.68 43.82 58.59
C GLU A 80 8.53 42.58 58.30
N MET A 81 8.83 41.76 59.32
CA MET A 81 9.54 40.50 59.13
C MET A 81 8.73 39.49 58.32
N GLU A 82 7.43 39.35 58.60
CA GLU A 82 6.55 38.45 57.86
C GLU A 82 6.43 38.86 56.39
N LEU A 83 6.29 40.17 56.14
CA LEU A 83 6.21 40.74 54.79
C LEU A 83 7.53 40.56 54.04
N ALA A 84 8.67 40.75 54.70
CA ALA A 84 9.98 40.46 54.13
C ALA A 84 10.15 38.96 53.81
N GLY A 85 9.68 38.08 54.68
CA GLY A 85 9.65 36.64 54.46
C GLY A 85 8.77 36.23 53.28
N ALA A 86 7.58 36.84 53.17
CA ALA A 86 6.66 36.63 52.06
C ALA A 86 7.26 37.10 50.72
N LYS A 87 7.87 38.30 50.69
CA LYS A 87 8.57 38.82 49.49
C LYS A 87 9.66 37.87 49.01
N LYS A 88 10.52 37.39 49.90
CA LYS A 88 11.57 36.41 49.54
C LYS A 88 11.00 35.12 48.97
N ARG A 89 9.87 34.63 49.49
CA ARG A 89 9.19 33.45 48.95
C ARG A 89 8.63 33.71 47.54
N VAL A 90 8.02 34.87 47.31
CA VAL A 90 7.51 35.26 46.00
C VAL A 90 8.65 35.36 44.99
N GLU A 91 9.74 36.07 45.31
CA GLU A 91 10.92 36.19 44.44
C GLU A 91 11.54 34.82 44.10
N LEU A 92 11.57 33.88 45.06
CA LEU A 92 12.04 32.52 44.81
C LEU A 92 11.09 31.77 43.86
N MET A 93 9.77 31.87 44.08
CA MET A 93 8.79 31.24 43.21
C MET A 93 8.86 31.80 41.78
N GLU A 94 8.98 33.12 41.61
CA GLU A 94 9.14 33.78 40.31
C GLU A 94 10.38 33.30 39.56
N LYS A 95 11.53 33.18 40.26
CA LYS A 95 12.75 32.61 39.67
C LYS A 95 12.55 31.17 39.22
N THR A 96 11.96 30.34 40.09
CA THR A 96 11.69 28.93 39.72
C THR A 96 10.72 28.82 38.56
N LEU A 97 9.71 29.68 38.48
CA LEU A 97 8.74 29.70 37.39
C LEU A 97 9.42 30.09 36.08
N HIS A 98 10.26 31.14 36.11
CA HIS A 98 11.04 31.56 34.95
C HIS A 98 11.99 30.45 34.43
N GLU A 99 12.69 29.74 35.33
CA GLU A 99 13.53 28.60 34.95
C GLU A 99 12.72 27.45 34.32
N LYS A 100 11.48 27.23 34.79
CA LYS A 100 10.58 26.23 34.21
C LYS A 100 10.11 26.65 32.82
N ASP A 101 9.77 27.93 32.63
CA ASP A 101 9.36 28.45 31.33
C ASP A 101 10.48 28.32 30.29
N LEU A 102 11.71 28.68 30.65
CA LEU A 102 12.88 28.48 29.78
C LEU A 102 13.07 27.00 29.41
N ARG A 103 12.92 26.10 30.39
CA ARG A 103 13.00 24.66 30.14
C ARG A 103 11.88 24.17 29.22
N VAL A 104 10.67 24.70 29.36
CA VAL A 104 9.54 24.36 28.47
C VAL A 104 9.84 24.83 27.04
N GLU A 105 10.33 26.05 26.86
CA GLU A 105 10.72 26.56 25.54
C GLU A 105 11.81 25.71 24.87
N ASP A 106 12.83 25.30 25.62
CA ASP A 106 13.90 24.44 25.12
C ASP A 106 13.39 23.06 24.70
N LEU A 107 12.48 22.48 25.49
CA LEU A 107 11.83 21.21 25.16
C LEU A 107 10.94 21.34 23.92
N LEU A 108 10.20 22.44 23.75
CA LEU A 108 9.40 22.69 22.54
C LEU A 108 10.29 22.83 21.30
N LYS A 109 11.42 23.54 21.40
CA LYS A 109 12.41 23.63 20.30
C LYS A 109 13.00 22.27 19.96
N ALA A 110 13.35 21.47 20.97
CA ALA A 110 13.86 20.12 20.76
C ALA A 110 12.83 19.19 20.11
N LEU A 111 11.56 19.29 20.53
CA LEU A 111 10.45 18.53 19.98
C LEU A 111 10.20 18.89 18.52
N SER A 112 10.13 20.19 18.19
CA SER A 112 10.01 20.66 16.80
C SER A 112 11.14 20.15 15.91
N ARG A 113 12.41 20.19 16.37
CA ARG A 113 13.53 19.62 15.60
C ARG A 113 13.37 18.12 15.37
N LYS A 114 12.88 17.38 16.36
CA LYS A 114 12.64 15.94 16.23
C LYS A 114 11.47 15.61 15.31
N GLU A 115 10.44 16.45 15.28
CA GLU A 115 9.35 16.33 14.31
C GLU A 115 9.85 16.57 12.88
N ASP A 116 10.70 17.58 12.65
CA ASP A 116 11.32 17.84 11.35
C ASP A 116 12.19 16.65 10.88
N GLU A 117 13.08 16.15 11.75
CA GLU A 117 13.89 14.95 11.48
C GLU A 117 13.00 13.73 11.14
N ASN A 118 11.88 13.57 11.85
CA ASN A 118 10.96 12.46 11.62
C ASN A 118 10.23 12.58 10.27
N LEU A 119 9.83 13.80 9.88
CA LEU A 119 9.23 14.07 8.57
C LEU A 119 10.20 13.81 7.43
N GLU A 120 11.47 14.22 7.58
CA GLU A 120 12.52 13.93 6.61
C GLU A 120 12.76 12.43 6.45
N PHE A 121 12.82 11.70 7.57
CA PHE A 121 12.96 10.24 7.58
C PHE A 121 11.77 9.56 6.87
N HIS A 122 10.53 9.98 7.18
CA HIS A 122 9.33 9.45 6.51
C HIS A 122 9.36 9.72 5.00
N SER A 123 9.75 10.93 4.59
CA SER A 123 9.93 11.29 3.17
C SER A 123 10.99 10.41 2.49
N GLN A 124 12.10 10.12 3.18
CA GLN A 124 13.13 9.24 2.65
C GLN A 124 12.63 7.80 2.49
N VAL A 125 11.92 7.26 3.49
CA VAL A 125 11.34 5.92 3.43
C VAL A 125 10.34 5.80 2.29
N LEU A 126 9.46 6.79 2.11
CA LEU A 126 8.52 6.83 0.99
C LEU A 126 9.23 6.86 -0.36
N ARG A 127 10.28 7.69 -0.51
CA ARG A 127 11.09 7.73 -1.73
C ARG A 127 11.77 6.39 -2.02
N MET A 128 12.33 5.75 -0.99
CA MET A 128 12.96 4.43 -1.15
C MET A 128 11.95 3.35 -1.52
N SER A 129 10.75 3.36 -0.93
CA SER A 129 9.67 2.43 -1.28
C SER A 129 9.23 2.64 -2.73
N ALA A 130 8.98 3.89 -3.14
CA ALA A 130 8.59 4.22 -4.51
C ALA A 130 9.65 3.82 -5.54
N ALA A 131 10.93 4.08 -5.26
CA ALA A 131 12.04 3.63 -6.10
C ALA A 131 12.11 2.08 -6.17
N GLY A 132 11.88 1.40 -5.05
CA GLY A 132 11.80 -0.06 -5.01
C GLY A 132 10.67 -0.62 -5.88
N ASP A 133 9.50 0.02 -5.85
CA ASP A 133 8.35 -0.38 -6.65
C ASP A 133 8.55 -0.05 -8.14
N GLU A 134 9.18 1.07 -8.47
CA GLU A 134 9.57 1.40 -9.85
C GLU A 134 10.54 0.35 -10.43
N VAL A 135 11.53 -0.09 -9.65
CA VAL A 135 12.47 -1.14 -10.09
C VAL A 135 11.74 -2.47 -10.30
N LYS A 136 10.81 -2.84 -9.42
CA LYS A 136 9.98 -4.05 -9.61
C LYS A 136 9.11 -3.94 -10.86
N ALA A 137 8.49 -2.79 -11.08
CA ALA A 137 7.65 -2.54 -12.26
C ALA A 137 8.47 -2.67 -13.56
N LYS A 138 9.68 -2.08 -13.61
CA LYS A 138 10.59 -2.22 -14.75
C LYS A 138 10.98 -3.68 -15.01
N LYS A 139 11.34 -4.44 -13.97
CA LYS A 139 11.65 -5.87 -14.11
C LYS A 139 10.47 -6.69 -14.61
N MET A 140 9.25 -6.37 -14.15
CA MET A 140 8.05 -7.03 -14.66
C MET A 140 7.82 -6.69 -16.13
N ASP A 141 7.98 -5.42 -16.53
CA ASP A 141 7.84 -5.01 -17.93
C ASP A 141 8.88 -5.69 -18.84
N GLU A 142 10.15 -5.75 -18.42
CA GLU A 142 11.21 -6.51 -19.11
C GLU A 142 10.82 -7.98 -19.29
N PHE A 143 10.31 -8.63 -18.23
CA PHE A 143 9.85 -10.01 -18.29
C PHE A 143 8.68 -10.19 -19.27
N TYR A 144 7.70 -9.28 -19.27
CA TYR A 144 6.59 -9.32 -20.24
C TYR A 144 7.08 -9.14 -21.68
N GLN A 145 8.03 -8.22 -21.91
CA GLN A 145 8.63 -8.04 -23.23
C GLN A 145 9.38 -9.29 -23.70
N GLU A 146 10.12 -9.97 -22.82
CA GLU A 146 10.77 -11.24 -23.13
C GLU A 146 9.77 -12.35 -23.43
N LEU A 147 8.69 -12.44 -22.65
CA LEU A 147 7.62 -13.40 -22.86
C LEU A 147 6.96 -13.21 -24.23
N LEU A 148 6.59 -11.98 -24.57
CA LEU A 148 6.01 -11.63 -25.86
C LEU A 148 6.97 -11.97 -27.02
N LYS A 149 8.27 -11.69 -26.87
CA LYS A 149 9.27 -12.08 -27.89
C LYS A 149 9.35 -13.60 -28.05
N LYS A 150 9.29 -14.36 -26.95
CA LYS A 150 9.29 -15.83 -27.00
C LYS A 150 8.02 -16.36 -27.66
N GLU A 151 6.85 -15.85 -27.30
CA GLU A 151 5.58 -16.22 -27.92
C GLU A 151 5.59 -15.96 -29.43
N ALA A 152 6.02 -14.76 -29.85
CA ALA A 152 6.16 -14.43 -31.28
C ALA A 152 7.13 -15.36 -32.01
N SER A 153 8.26 -15.72 -31.37
CA SER A 153 9.22 -16.66 -31.96
C SER A 153 8.66 -18.08 -32.10
N MET A 154 7.85 -18.53 -31.13
CA MET A 154 7.20 -19.84 -31.19
C MET A 154 6.11 -19.85 -32.26
N ASP A 155 5.30 -18.81 -32.34
CA ASP A 155 4.26 -18.68 -33.38
C ASP A 155 4.89 -18.68 -34.78
N ALA A 156 5.97 -17.91 -34.99
CA ALA A 156 6.72 -17.93 -36.25
C ALA A 156 7.25 -19.33 -36.60
N SER A 157 7.81 -20.05 -35.61
CA SER A 157 8.28 -21.43 -35.77
C SER A 157 7.15 -22.40 -36.14
N TRP A 158 5.99 -22.26 -35.50
CA TRP A 158 4.81 -23.05 -35.81
C TRP A 158 4.28 -22.77 -37.21
N GLN A 159 4.16 -21.51 -37.60
CA GLN A 159 3.76 -21.12 -38.95
C GLN A 159 4.73 -21.66 -40.01
N GLN A 160 6.04 -21.62 -39.74
CA GLN A 160 7.04 -22.18 -40.64
C GLN A 160 6.89 -23.70 -40.78
N ARG A 161 6.73 -24.43 -39.67
CA ARG A 161 6.50 -25.89 -39.70
C ARG A 161 5.20 -26.25 -40.40
N HIS A 162 4.14 -25.49 -40.17
CA HIS A 162 2.85 -25.69 -40.81
C HIS A 162 2.97 -25.56 -42.33
N LYS A 163 3.58 -24.46 -42.82
CA LYS A 163 3.84 -24.27 -44.25
C LYS A 163 4.71 -25.38 -44.85
N ALA A 164 5.73 -25.83 -44.13
CA ALA A 164 6.57 -26.94 -44.59
C ALA A 164 5.75 -28.24 -44.76
N LEU A 165 4.90 -28.56 -43.77
CA LEU A 165 4.01 -29.73 -43.84
C LEU A 165 2.95 -29.61 -44.93
N GLU A 166 2.39 -28.41 -45.15
CA GLU A 166 1.45 -28.16 -46.26
C GLU A 166 2.13 -28.37 -47.61
N ASN A 167 3.36 -27.88 -47.78
CA ASN A 167 4.14 -28.10 -49.00
C ASN A 167 4.46 -29.58 -49.22
N ASP A 168 4.93 -30.30 -48.19
CA ASP A 168 5.20 -31.74 -48.25
C ASP A 168 3.92 -32.53 -48.59
N HIS A 169 2.79 -32.12 -48.01
CA HIS A 169 1.50 -32.72 -48.30
C HIS A 169 1.10 -32.51 -49.77
N HIS A 170 1.21 -31.29 -50.28
CA HIS A 170 0.94 -30.99 -51.69
C HIS A 170 1.85 -31.79 -52.62
N GLN A 171 3.15 -31.84 -52.35
CA GLN A 171 4.09 -32.63 -53.14
C GLN A 171 3.72 -34.13 -53.13
N THR A 172 3.34 -34.66 -51.97
CA THR A 172 2.91 -36.05 -51.85
C THR A 172 1.60 -36.30 -52.63
N GLN A 173 0.64 -35.37 -52.58
CA GLN A 173 -0.59 -35.45 -53.37
C GLN A 173 -0.31 -35.43 -54.87
N GLU A 174 0.59 -34.58 -55.36
CA GLU A 174 0.98 -34.53 -56.77
C GLU A 174 1.61 -35.85 -57.23
N VAL A 175 2.51 -36.42 -56.41
CA VAL A 175 3.12 -37.72 -56.68
C VAL A 175 2.06 -38.82 -56.72
N LEU A 176 1.13 -38.84 -55.76
CA LEU A 176 0.04 -39.81 -55.74
C LEU A 176 -0.89 -39.66 -56.95
N ALA A 177 -1.23 -38.44 -57.34
CA ALA A 177 -2.04 -38.16 -58.53
C ALA A 177 -1.34 -38.64 -59.81
N SER A 178 -0.03 -38.38 -59.94
CA SER A 178 0.77 -38.89 -61.07
C SER A 178 0.80 -40.41 -61.10
N LYS A 179 0.99 -41.05 -59.94
CA LYS A 179 1.00 -42.52 -59.84
C LYS A 179 -0.35 -43.14 -60.15
N GLN A 180 -1.43 -42.50 -59.72
CA GLN A 180 -2.79 -42.93 -60.07
C GLN A 180 -3.02 -42.82 -61.57
N ALA A 181 -2.62 -41.71 -62.20
CA ALA A 181 -2.73 -41.54 -63.64
C ALA A 181 -1.90 -42.58 -64.43
N GLU A 182 -0.69 -42.93 -63.95
CA GLU A 182 0.11 -44.02 -64.52
C GLU A 182 -0.59 -45.38 -64.41
N LEU A 183 -1.19 -45.70 -63.26
CA LEU A 183 -1.93 -46.94 -63.03
C LEU A 183 -3.18 -47.01 -63.91
N ASP A 184 -3.94 -45.92 -64.03
CA ASP A 184 -5.11 -45.84 -64.88
C ASP A 184 -4.73 -46.03 -66.36
N ALA A 185 -3.66 -45.37 -66.82
CA ALA A 185 -3.13 -45.54 -68.17
C ALA A 185 -2.66 -46.96 -68.44
N TRP A 186 -2.00 -47.61 -67.47
CA TRP A 186 -1.57 -49.00 -67.57
C TRP A 186 -2.77 -49.97 -67.62
N SER A 187 -3.79 -49.72 -66.80
CA SER A 187 -5.05 -50.48 -66.80
C SER A 187 -5.74 -50.43 -68.17
N ILE A 188 -5.86 -49.23 -68.76
CA ILE A 188 -6.43 -49.04 -70.10
C ILE A 188 -5.61 -49.78 -71.16
N ARG A 189 -4.27 -49.69 -71.12
CA ARG A 189 -3.40 -50.41 -72.07
C ARG A 189 -3.61 -51.92 -71.96
N ARG A 190 -3.64 -52.44 -70.74
CA ARG A 190 -3.88 -53.86 -70.48
C ARG A 190 -5.25 -54.31 -71.01
N GLN A 191 -6.31 -53.55 -70.77
CA GLN A 191 -7.64 -53.86 -71.32
C GLN A 191 -7.63 -53.87 -72.85
N ASN A 192 -7.02 -52.86 -73.49
CA ASN A 192 -6.89 -52.81 -74.95
C ASN A 192 -6.08 -53.99 -75.52
N GLU A 193 -5.01 -54.41 -74.83
CA GLU A 193 -4.21 -55.57 -75.20
C GLU A 193 -5.02 -56.87 -75.06
N GLU A 194 -5.74 -57.06 -73.96
CA GLU A 194 -6.63 -58.19 -73.73
C GLU A 194 -7.73 -58.26 -74.81
N GLU A 195 -8.37 -57.14 -75.15
CA GLU A 195 -9.35 -57.06 -76.24
C GLU A 195 -8.73 -57.38 -77.62
N SER A 196 -7.53 -56.87 -77.90
CA SER A 196 -6.81 -57.14 -79.15
C SER A 196 -6.43 -58.62 -79.27
N LEU A 197 -5.96 -59.24 -78.19
CA LEU A 197 -5.64 -60.67 -78.14
C LEU A 197 -6.90 -61.52 -78.33
N LEU A 198 -8.02 -61.14 -77.71
CA LEU A 198 -9.30 -61.81 -77.89
C LEU A 198 -9.77 -61.74 -79.35
N LYS A 199 -9.70 -60.57 -79.99
CA LYS A 199 -10.02 -60.41 -81.42
C LYS A 199 -9.14 -61.29 -82.31
N ARG A 200 -7.83 -61.30 -82.06
CA ARG A 200 -6.89 -62.16 -82.80
C ARG A 200 -7.18 -63.64 -82.59
N GLN A 201 -7.54 -64.05 -81.37
CA GLN A 201 -7.94 -65.43 -81.09
C GLN A 201 -9.18 -65.79 -81.91
N THR A 202 -10.22 -64.95 -81.91
CA THR A 202 -11.43 -65.20 -82.71
C THR A 202 -11.14 -65.25 -84.21
N ASP A 203 -10.27 -64.38 -84.73
CA ASP A 203 -9.87 -64.39 -86.15
C ASP A 203 -9.11 -65.68 -86.51
N LEU A 204 -8.22 -66.15 -85.64
CA LEU A 204 -7.48 -67.40 -85.82
C LEU A 204 -8.41 -68.61 -85.75
N GLU A 205 -9.38 -68.62 -84.85
CA GLU A 205 -10.40 -69.67 -84.75
C GLU A 205 -11.24 -69.73 -86.04
N ILE A 206 -11.71 -68.57 -86.54
CA ILE A 206 -12.44 -68.48 -87.81
C ILE A 206 -11.58 -69.00 -88.96
N ARG A 207 -10.33 -68.55 -89.09
CA ARG A 207 -9.41 -69.02 -90.15
C ARG A 207 -9.14 -70.52 -90.05
N SER A 208 -8.95 -71.04 -88.84
CA SER A 208 -8.77 -72.48 -88.59
C SER A 208 -10.00 -73.28 -89.05
N GLN A 209 -11.20 -72.82 -88.72
CA GLN A 209 -12.45 -73.44 -89.19
C GLN A 209 -12.57 -73.40 -90.72
N HIS A 210 -12.24 -72.28 -91.36
CA HIS A 210 -12.23 -72.17 -92.83
C HIS A 210 -11.23 -73.16 -93.44
N LEU A 211 -10.01 -73.26 -92.90
CA LEU A 211 -8.99 -74.19 -93.38
C LEU A 211 -9.45 -75.65 -93.23
N VAL A 212 -10.11 -76.01 -92.13
CA VAL A 212 -10.68 -77.35 -91.92
C VAL A 212 -11.80 -77.63 -92.92
N GLN A 213 -12.66 -76.64 -93.21
CA GLN A 213 -13.70 -76.77 -94.24
C GLN A 213 -13.11 -76.94 -95.64
N GLU A 214 -12.12 -76.12 -96.01
CA GLU A 214 -11.39 -76.25 -97.27
C GLU A 214 -10.69 -77.60 -97.40
N TYR A 215 -10.03 -78.06 -96.33
CA TYR A 215 -9.40 -79.36 -96.28
C TYR A 215 -10.42 -80.49 -96.49
N ARG A 216 -11.57 -80.46 -95.81
CA ARG A 216 -12.67 -81.43 -96.01
C ARG A 216 -13.19 -81.39 -97.46
N LYS A 217 -13.40 -80.20 -98.01
CA LYS A 217 -13.84 -80.03 -99.41
C LYS A 217 -12.80 -80.63 -100.37
N LYS A 218 -11.52 -80.38 -100.15
CA LYS A 218 -10.43 -80.96 -100.96
C LYS A 218 -10.33 -82.48 -100.81
N GLN A 219 -10.54 -83.03 -99.62
CA GLN A 219 -10.64 -84.47 -99.42
C GLN A 219 -11.81 -85.06 -100.21
N GLN A 220 -12.98 -84.41 -100.18
CA GLN A 220 -14.15 -84.86 -100.92
C GLN A 220 -13.95 -84.74 -102.45
N GLU A 221 -13.35 -83.66 -102.95
CA GLU A 221 -12.95 -83.53 -104.36
C GLU A 221 -12.00 -84.67 -104.78
N ILE A 222 -11.06 -85.06 -103.92
CA ILE A 222 -10.15 -86.21 -104.16
C ILE A 222 -10.94 -87.53 -104.18
N GLU A 223 -11.89 -87.72 -103.27
CA GLU A 223 -12.74 -88.92 -103.24
C GLU A 223 -13.64 -89.01 -104.48
N ASP A 224 -14.25 -87.90 -104.90
CA ASP A 224 -15.07 -87.82 -106.11
C ASP A 224 -14.23 -88.07 -107.37
N LEU A 225 -13.02 -87.50 -107.45
CA LEU A 225 -12.07 -87.79 -108.53
C LEU A 225 -11.66 -89.26 -108.55
N LYS A 226 -11.39 -89.87 -107.38
CA LYS A 226 -11.11 -91.30 -107.26
C LYS A 226 -12.30 -92.15 -107.71
N ALA A 227 -13.52 -91.80 -107.31
CA ALA A 227 -14.74 -92.50 -107.71
C ALA A 227 -14.99 -92.36 -109.22
N SER A 228 -14.82 -91.16 -109.79
CA SER A 228 -14.90 -90.90 -111.23
C SER A 228 -13.85 -91.70 -112.01
N LEU A 229 -12.60 -91.74 -111.53
CA LEU A 229 -11.53 -92.56 -112.11
C LEU A 229 -11.87 -94.05 -112.03
N GLN A 230 -12.32 -94.55 -110.88
CA GLN A 230 -12.76 -95.94 -110.73
C GLN A 230 -13.91 -96.27 -111.66
N LYS A 231 -14.89 -95.38 -111.82
CA LYS A 231 -15.99 -95.55 -112.75
C LYS A 231 -15.50 -95.56 -114.20
N SER A 232 -14.62 -94.62 -114.58
CA SER A 232 -14.00 -94.59 -115.91
C SER A 232 -13.20 -95.86 -116.19
N ILE A 233 -12.43 -96.37 -115.23
CA ILE A 233 -11.71 -97.65 -115.32
C ILE A 233 -12.71 -98.79 -115.48
N SER A 234 -13.77 -98.82 -114.68
CA SER A 234 -14.81 -99.85 -114.73
C SER A 234 -15.55 -99.85 -116.07
N ASP A 235 -15.86 -98.67 -116.61
CA ASP A 235 -16.48 -98.49 -117.92
C ASP A 235 -15.50 -98.89 -119.04
N LEU A 236 -14.20 -98.59 -118.92
CA LEU A 236 -13.17 -99.08 -119.83
C LEU A 236 -13.07 -100.61 -119.80
N VAL A 237 -13.06 -101.22 -118.61
CA VAL A 237 -13.06 -102.67 -118.44
C VAL A 237 -14.33 -103.28 -119.04
N ARG A 238 -15.49 -102.65 -118.85
CA ARG A 238 -16.76 -103.07 -119.46
C ARG A 238 -16.74 -102.95 -120.98
N GLN A 239 -16.15 -101.88 -121.53
CA GLN A 239 -15.92 -101.71 -122.98
C GLN A 239 -14.97 -102.79 -123.53
N TYR A 240 -13.91 -103.12 -122.81
CA TYR A 240 -13.02 -104.23 -123.15
C TYR A 240 -13.74 -105.58 -123.10
N GLN A 241 -14.57 -105.82 -122.08
CA GLN A 241 -15.36 -107.06 -121.95
C GLN A 241 -16.49 -107.16 -122.99
N THR A 242 -17.09 -106.04 -123.42
CA THR A 242 -18.07 -106.03 -124.52
C THR A 242 -17.41 -106.21 -125.88
N ARG A 243 -16.20 -105.69 -126.09
CA ARG A 243 -15.38 -106.05 -127.28
C ARG A 243 -15.01 -107.54 -127.28
N LEU A 244 -14.58 -108.08 -126.14
CA LEU A 244 -14.29 -109.51 -125.99
C LEU A 244 -15.53 -110.42 -126.18
N LYS A 245 -16.73 -109.97 -125.81
CA LYS A 245 -17.99 -110.71 -126.07
C LYS A 245 -18.52 -110.53 -127.50
N GLY A 246 -18.21 -109.42 -128.16
CA GLY A 246 -18.44 -109.25 -129.60
C GLY A 246 -17.57 -110.18 -130.45
N ASP A 247 -16.32 -110.40 -130.02
CA ASP A 247 -15.41 -111.33 -130.69
C ASP A 247 -15.68 -112.81 -130.34
N ALA A 248 -16.40 -113.11 -129.26
CA ALA A 248 -16.80 -114.47 -128.88
C ALA A 248 -18.14 -114.94 -129.48
N SER A 249 -18.75 -114.18 -130.40
CA SER A 249 -19.98 -114.57 -131.12
C SER A 249 -19.80 -114.67 -132.64
N ALA A 250 -18.55 -114.72 -133.12
CA ALA A 250 -18.17 -115.01 -134.50
C ALA A 250 -17.39 -116.34 -134.68
N HIS A 251 -17.38 -117.20 -133.66
CA HIS A 251 -16.97 -118.61 -133.73
C HIS A 251 -17.88 -119.45 -132.81
#